data_AF-A0AAU6QYA1-F1
#
_entry.id   AF-A0AAU6QYA1-F1
#
_cell.length_a   1.000
_cell.length_b   1.000
_cell.length_c   1.000
_cell.angle_alpha   90.00
_cell.angle_beta   90.00
_cell.angle_gamma   90.00
#
_symmetry.space_group_name_H-M   'P 1'
#
loop_
_entity.id
_entity.type
_entity.pdbx_description
1 polymer ?
#
loop_
_entity_poly.entity_id
_entity_poly.type
_entity_poly.pdbx_seq_one_letter_code
_entity_poly.pdbx_strand_id
1 'polypeptide(L)'
;MYETLLWPFIITADSHRVGETPIRQIIWPIVYLAFVLAATAFAKRRFTNAARVPLDAKQRFILLFVGIGFIVWMKVFSIYRYIVAVEVLAPMALLILLNYSLPERHSRRAALALLVVASGVVLTGGARTWGHEGWADPLYHAEVPPLAEPGRTTVVIVSGEAAWGWVATQFPDTVAFTQLDSSFPGTDAFRERIPALARQRGGPTLGLINGADVWREDNVADANRLVSRIGLNESQRGCAAMSWAVSKLRLHASLVNGRNANEQCRLALRADDLRDVVAENRVIAAQAAPVFERYGFGLDQASCVPYRARIGKGVQIYQWCKLAVH
;
A
#
# COMPACT_ATOMS: atom_id res chain seq x y z
N MET A 1 -10.11 24.43 17.90
CA MET A 1 -10.72 25.38 16.94
C MET A 1 -9.74 25.80 15.84
N TYR A 2 -8.52 26.25 16.18
CA TYR A 2 -7.49 26.63 15.20
C TYR A 2 -7.10 25.49 14.25
N GLU A 3 -6.98 24.27 14.77
CA GLU A 3 -6.64 23.08 13.96
C GLU A 3 -7.66 22.83 12.83
N THR A 4 -8.95 23.02 13.10
CA THR A 4 -10.02 22.84 12.10
C THR A 4 -9.95 23.90 11.00
N LEU A 5 -9.56 25.13 11.32
CA LEU A 5 -9.42 26.21 10.34
C LEU A 5 -8.16 26.05 9.48
N LEU A 6 -7.09 25.53 10.08
CA LEU A 6 -5.83 25.28 9.39
C LEU A 6 -5.75 23.88 8.76
N TRP A 7 -6.83 23.09 8.84
CA TRP A 7 -6.86 21.71 8.37
C TRP A 7 -6.35 21.52 6.93
N PRO A 8 -6.77 22.34 5.93
CA PRO A 8 -6.22 22.23 4.57
C PRO A 8 -4.69 22.33 4.51
N PHE A 9 -4.09 23.16 5.37
CA PHE A 9 -2.64 23.37 5.44
C PHE A 9 -1.96 22.24 6.23
N ILE A 10 -2.60 21.76 7.30
CA ILE A 10 -2.09 20.66 8.13
C ILE A 10 -1.98 19.38 7.30
N ILE A 11 -3.02 18.99 6.57
CA ILE A 11 -3.02 17.77 5.76
C ILE A 11 -2.06 17.84 4.56
N THR A 12 -1.72 19.05 4.13
CA THR A 12 -0.73 19.30 3.08
C THR A 12 0.70 19.16 3.62
N ALA A 13 0.94 19.59 4.86
CA ALA A 13 2.23 19.47 5.51
C ALA A 13 2.49 18.06 6.07
N ASP A 14 1.44 17.42 6.59
CA ASP A 14 1.47 16.09 7.21
C ASP A 14 0.29 15.26 6.71
N SER A 15 0.48 14.60 5.56
CA SER A 15 -0.55 13.76 4.95
C SER A 15 -0.87 12.50 5.77
N HIS A 16 -0.03 12.13 6.74
CA HIS A 16 -0.29 10.97 7.61
C HIS A 16 -1.50 11.18 8.53
N ARG A 17 -1.96 12.43 8.66
CA ARG A 17 -3.21 12.78 9.36
C ARG A 17 -4.45 12.23 8.67
N VAL A 18 -4.38 11.93 7.37
CA VAL A 18 -5.53 11.59 6.53
C VAL A 18 -5.33 10.33 5.69
N GLY A 19 -4.16 9.71 5.75
CA GLY A 19 -3.85 8.48 5.03
C GLY A 19 -2.59 7.81 5.54
N GLU A 20 -2.44 6.51 5.26
CA GLU A 20 -1.24 5.76 5.67
C GLU A 20 -0.08 5.97 4.69
N THR A 21 -0.37 6.14 3.41
CA THR A 21 0.62 6.50 2.39
C THR A 21 0.75 8.01 2.26
N PRO A 22 1.98 8.53 2.09
CA PRO A 22 2.18 9.97 1.99
C PRO A 22 1.67 10.48 0.64
N ILE A 23 0.84 11.52 0.71
CA ILE A 23 0.23 12.17 -0.46
C ILE A 23 0.74 13.60 -0.51
N ARG A 24 1.41 13.97 -1.60
CA ARG A 24 1.93 15.33 -1.79
C ARG A 24 1.04 16.10 -2.75
N GLN A 25 0.22 16.98 -2.20
CA GLN A 25 -0.59 17.90 -2.99
C GLN A 25 -0.92 19.17 -2.19
N ILE A 26 -1.26 20.25 -2.91
CA ILE A 26 -1.50 21.57 -2.31
C ILE A 26 -2.83 22.20 -2.76
N ILE A 27 -3.70 21.45 -3.42
CA ILE A 27 -4.95 21.99 -3.99
C ILE A 27 -5.91 22.49 -2.90
N TRP A 28 -5.96 21.81 -1.75
CA TRP A 28 -6.86 22.17 -0.65
C TRP A 28 -6.54 23.54 -0.03
N PRO A 29 -5.28 23.85 0.35
CA PRO A 29 -4.89 25.21 0.74
C PRO A 29 -5.26 26.27 -0.31
N ILE A 30 -5.01 25.99 -1.59
CA ILE A 30 -5.28 26.92 -2.68
C ILE A 30 -6.78 27.22 -2.79
N VAL A 31 -7.61 26.18 -2.83
CA VAL A 31 -9.08 26.32 -2.92
C VAL A 31 -9.63 26.97 -1.67
N TYR A 32 -9.10 26.64 -0.49
CA TYR A 32 -9.48 27.28 0.76
C TYR A 32 -9.23 28.79 0.73
N LEU A 33 -8.04 29.22 0.31
CA LEU A 33 -7.71 30.64 0.14
C LEU A 33 -8.60 31.32 -0.92
N ALA A 34 -8.95 30.62 -1.99
CA ALA A 34 -9.88 31.13 -3.00
C ALA A 34 -11.30 31.31 -2.43
N PHE A 35 -11.77 30.43 -1.56
CA PHE A 35 -13.03 30.60 -0.83
C PHE A 35 -12.99 31.82 0.10
N VAL A 36 -11.90 32.02 0.83
CA VAL A 36 -11.70 33.21 1.67
C VAL A 36 -11.69 34.48 0.82
N LEU A 37 -10.98 34.48 -0.31
CA LEU A 37 -10.97 35.60 -1.26
C LEU A 37 -12.36 35.91 -1.81
N ALA A 38 -13.14 34.89 -2.19
CA ALA A 38 -14.50 35.07 -2.67
C ALA A 38 -15.43 35.62 -1.57
N ALA A 39 -15.28 35.15 -0.33
CA ALA A 39 -16.06 35.66 0.80
C ALA A 39 -15.75 37.14 1.09
N THR A 40 -14.46 37.54 1.06
CA THR A 40 -14.08 38.95 1.23
C THR A 40 -14.56 39.84 0.08
N ALA A 41 -14.47 39.35 -1.17
CA ALA A 41 -15.01 40.05 -2.34
C ALA A 41 -16.54 40.22 -2.25
N PHE A 42 -17.26 39.20 -1.80
CA PHE A 42 -18.70 39.27 -1.56
C PHE A 42 -19.05 40.30 -0.48
N ALA A 43 -18.37 40.26 0.67
CA ALA A 43 -18.59 41.21 1.76
C ALA A 43 -18.32 42.65 1.29
N LYS A 44 -17.19 42.90 0.61
CA LYS A 44 -16.85 44.23 0.09
C LYS A 44 -17.91 44.77 -0.88
N ARG A 45 -18.39 43.95 -1.82
CA ARG A 45 -19.46 44.34 -2.76
C ARG A 45 -20.77 44.64 -2.05
N ARG A 46 -21.09 43.88 -0.99
CA ARG A 46 -22.28 44.10 -0.16
C ARG A 46 -22.24 45.42 0.61
N PHE A 47 -21.05 45.86 1.06
CA PHE A 47 -20.88 47.14 1.76
C PHE A 47 -20.75 48.34 0.82
N THR A 48 -20.22 48.14 -0.38
CA THR A 48 -20.00 49.22 -1.38
C THR A 48 -21.16 49.42 -2.36
N ASN A 49 -22.27 48.68 -2.21
CA ASN A 49 -23.41 48.65 -3.15
C ASN A 49 -22.99 48.41 -4.62
N ALA A 50 -21.84 47.80 -4.84
CA ALA A 50 -21.37 47.46 -6.18
C ALA A 50 -22.26 46.38 -6.80
N ALA A 51 -22.43 46.41 -8.13
CA ALA A 51 -23.17 45.40 -8.87
C ALA A 51 -22.66 43.99 -8.55
N ARG A 52 -23.59 43.09 -8.21
CA ARG A 52 -23.25 41.70 -7.91
C ARG A 52 -22.98 40.96 -9.21
N VAL A 53 -21.87 40.24 -9.27
CA VAL A 53 -21.66 39.21 -10.30
C VAL A 53 -22.45 37.98 -9.86
N PRO A 54 -23.55 37.61 -10.54
CA PRO A 54 -24.32 36.45 -10.13
C PRO A 54 -23.55 35.17 -10.44
N LEU A 55 -23.58 34.21 -9.53
CA LEU A 55 -23.14 32.84 -9.78
C LEU A 55 -24.31 32.05 -10.36
N ASP A 56 -24.06 31.33 -11.46
CA ASP A 56 -25.03 30.41 -12.03
C ASP A 56 -25.41 29.31 -11.01
N ALA A 57 -26.60 28.72 -11.15
CA ALA A 57 -27.08 27.64 -10.29
C ALA A 57 -26.10 26.45 -10.28
N LYS A 58 -25.53 26.08 -11.43
CA LYS A 58 -24.55 25.00 -11.53
C LYS A 58 -23.26 25.33 -10.80
N GLN A 59 -22.78 26.58 -10.92
CA GLN A 59 -21.60 27.06 -10.20
C GLN A 59 -21.80 27.04 -8.69
N ARG A 60 -22.95 27.52 -8.21
CA ARG A 60 -23.31 27.46 -6.79
C ARG A 60 -23.35 26.03 -6.27
N PHE A 61 -23.95 25.12 -7.02
CA PHE A 61 -24.00 23.70 -6.67
C PHE A 61 -22.59 23.12 -6.48
N ILE A 62 -21.67 23.34 -7.43
CA ILE A 62 -20.28 22.89 -7.34
C ILE A 62 -19.59 23.44 -6.09
N LEU A 63 -19.71 24.75 -5.84
CA LEU A 63 -19.07 25.38 -4.68
C LEU A 63 -19.64 24.87 -3.36
N LEU A 64 -20.95 24.67 -3.27
CA LEU A 64 -21.60 24.09 -2.10
C LEU A 64 -21.19 22.65 -1.89
N PHE A 65 -21.16 21.84 -2.96
CA PHE A 65 -20.72 20.45 -2.88
C PHE A 65 -19.27 20.35 -2.42
N VAL A 66 -18.37 21.18 -2.95
CA VAL A 66 -16.96 21.21 -2.54
C VAL A 66 -16.80 21.68 -1.10
N GLY A 67 -17.44 22.79 -0.73
CA GLY A 67 -17.33 23.36 0.62
C GLY A 67 -17.96 22.45 1.69
N ILE A 68 -19.20 22.02 1.49
CA ILE A 68 -19.90 21.12 2.42
C ILE A 68 -19.23 19.76 2.43
N GLY A 69 -18.89 19.20 1.27
CA GLY A 69 -18.21 17.92 1.16
C GLY A 69 -16.88 17.90 1.91
N PHE A 70 -16.07 18.96 1.80
CA PHE A 70 -14.84 19.10 2.57
C PHE A 70 -15.11 19.16 4.08
N ILE A 71 -16.10 19.94 4.52
CA ILE A 71 -16.44 20.06 5.95
C ILE A 71 -16.96 18.75 6.52
N VAL A 72 -17.87 18.06 5.82
CA VAL A 72 -18.40 16.76 6.25
C VAL A 72 -17.30 15.73 6.29
N TRP A 73 -16.47 15.62 5.25
CA TRP A 73 -15.32 14.73 5.23
C TRP A 73 -14.39 14.98 6.43
N MET A 74 -14.05 16.24 6.69
CA MET A 74 -13.20 16.64 7.80
C MET A 74 -13.79 16.24 9.17
N LYS A 75 -15.12 16.33 9.32
CA LYS A 75 -15.80 16.06 10.60
C LYS A 75 -16.09 14.58 10.88
N VAL A 76 -16.24 13.76 9.84
CA VAL A 76 -16.62 12.35 10.01
C VAL A 76 -15.37 11.45 10.15
N PHE A 77 -14.66 11.23 9.06
CA PHE A 77 -13.54 10.27 9.03
C PHE A 77 -12.19 10.92 8.75
N SER A 78 -12.15 12.02 8.01
CA SER A 78 -10.92 12.62 7.47
C SER A 78 -9.99 11.62 6.74
N ILE A 79 -10.52 10.49 6.25
CA ILE A 79 -9.74 9.52 5.47
C ILE A 79 -9.73 9.98 4.02
N TYR A 80 -8.54 10.22 3.46
CA TYR A 80 -8.33 10.87 2.16
C TYR A 80 -9.07 10.17 1.02
N ARG A 81 -9.14 8.83 1.03
CA ARG A 81 -9.84 8.06 0.00
C ARG A 81 -11.32 8.48 -0.17
N TYR A 82 -11.94 9.05 0.86
CA TYR A 82 -13.33 9.51 0.81
C TYR A 82 -13.51 10.94 0.29
N ILE A 83 -12.44 11.73 0.14
CA ILE A 83 -12.54 13.09 -0.42
C ILE A 83 -12.23 13.17 -1.92
N VAL A 84 -11.77 12.07 -2.54
CA VAL A 84 -11.36 12.04 -3.96
C VAL A 84 -12.45 12.59 -4.89
N ALA A 85 -13.73 12.23 -4.67
CA ALA A 85 -14.83 12.73 -5.49
C ALA A 85 -15.00 14.26 -5.40
N VAL A 86 -14.71 14.85 -4.24
CA VAL A 86 -14.74 16.30 -4.01
C VAL A 86 -13.49 16.95 -4.59
N GLU A 87 -12.33 16.31 -4.44
CA GLU A 87 -11.03 16.77 -4.95
C GLU A 87 -11.00 16.93 -6.47
N VAL A 88 -11.63 16.01 -7.20
CA VAL A 88 -11.76 16.07 -8.67
C VAL A 88 -12.45 17.37 -9.12
N LEU A 89 -13.31 17.95 -8.28
CA LEU A 89 -14.00 19.22 -8.55
C LEU A 89 -13.24 20.45 -8.04
N ALA A 90 -12.16 20.27 -7.27
CA ALA A 90 -11.37 21.36 -6.71
C ALA A 90 -10.79 22.31 -7.78
N PRO A 91 -10.27 21.83 -8.94
CA PRO A 91 -9.82 22.72 -10.00
C PRO A 91 -10.94 23.61 -10.58
N MET A 92 -12.13 23.04 -10.73
CA MET A 92 -13.30 23.77 -11.24
C MET A 92 -13.80 24.79 -10.20
N ALA A 93 -13.84 24.41 -8.92
CA ALA A 93 -14.16 25.33 -7.84
C ALA A 93 -13.18 26.51 -7.79
N LEU A 94 -11.88 26.24 -7.94
CA LEU A 94 -10.85 27.29 -7.99
C LEU A 94 -11.12 28.28 -9.13
N LEU A 95 -11.39 27.79 -10.34
CA LEU A 95 -11.69 28.63 -11.49
C LEU A 95 -12.93 29.50 -11.27
N ILE A 96 -14.01 28.93 -10.74
CA ILE A 96 -15.25 29.65 -10.43
C ILE A 96 -14.99 30.75 -9.38
N LEU A 97 -14.26 30.42 -8.30
CA LEU A 97 -13.96 31.36 -7.21
C LEU A 97 -13.07 32.52 -7.69
N LEU A 98 -12.07 32.25 -8.51
CA LEU A 98 -11.18 33.28 -9.06
C LEU A 98 -11.91 34.16 -10.09
N ASN A 99 -12.74 33.59 -10.97
CA ASN A 99 -13.57 34.36 -11.89
C ASN A 99 -14.58 35.26 -11.17
N TYR A 100 -15.12 34.80 -10.04
CA TYR A 100 -16.01 35.60 -9.21
C TYR A 100 -15.29 36.78 -8.53
N SER A 101 -14.03 36.56 -8.13
CA SER A 101 -13.28 37.48 -7.25
C SER A 101 -12.38 38.46 -8.00
N LEU A 102 -11.84 38.08 -9.16
CA LEU A 102 -10.85 38.83 -9.92
C LEU A 102 -11.36 39.24 -11.32
N PRO A 103 -10.78 40.28 -11.94
CA PRO A 103 -11.06 40.60 -13.34
C PRO A 103 -10.67 39.45 -14.28
N GLU A 104 -11.44 39.23 -15.36
CA GLU A 104 -11.33 38.07 -16.24
C GLU A 104 -9.92 37.79 -16.77
N ARG A 105 -9.17 38.85 -17.11
CA ARG A 105 -7.78 38.75 -17.59
C ARG A 105 -6.81 38.15 -16.55
N HIS A 106 -7.05 38.40 -15.27
CA HIS A 106 -6.22 37.93 -14.17
C HIS A 106 -6.73 36.60 -13.62
N SER A 107 -8.04 36.37 -13.58
CA SER A 107 -8.63 35.15 -13.03
C SER A 107 -8.17 33.90 -13.78
N ARG A 108 -8.22 33.91 -15.12
CA ARG A 108 -7.79 32.77 -15.94
C ARG A 108 -6.29 32.48 -15.79
N ARG A 109 -5.46 33.53 -15.78
CA ARG A 109 -4.00 33.39 -15.60
C ARG A 109 -3.65 32.88 -14.21
N ALA A 110 -4.28 33.40 -13.17
CA ALA A 110 -4.09 32.95 -11.80
C ALA A 110 -4.55 31.50 -11.61
N ALA A 111 -5.73 31.14 -12.15
CA ALA A 111 -6.22 29.77 -12.12
C ALA A 111 -5.25 28.81 -12.81
N LEU A 112 -4.81 29.14 -14.03
CA LEU A 112 -3.84 28.33 -14.76
C LEU A 112 -2.53 28.17 -13.98
N ALA A 113 -1.96 29.27 -13.49
CA ALA A 113 -0.71 29.24 -12.74
C ALA A 113 -0.82 28.38 -11.47
N LEU A 114 -1.88 28.58 -10.68
CA LEU A 114 -2.10 27.81 -9.45
C LEU A 114 -2.33 26.33 -9.71
N LEU A 115 -3.07 25.97 -10.77
CA LEU A 115 -3.28 24.59 -11.16
C LEU A 115 -1.98 23.94 -11.66
N VAL A 116 -1.19 24.64 -12.48
CA VAL A 116 0.12 24.15 -12.94
C VAL A 116 1.05 23.90 -11.75
N VAL A 117 1.10 24.82 -10.79
CA VAL A 117 1.91 24.65 -9.58
C VAL A 117 1.39 23.47 -8.74
N ALA A 118 0.08 23.37 -8.53
CA ALA A 118 -0.51 22.27 -7.76
C ALA A 118 -0.23 20.90 -8.41
N SER A 119 -0.44 20.78 -9.73
CA SER A 119 -0.11 19.57 -10.49
C SER A 119 1.39 19.28 -10.50
N GLY A 120 2.24 20.31 -10.59
CA GLY A 120 3.69 20.17 -10.51
C GLY A 120 4.15 19.58 -9.18
N VAL A 121 3.55 20.00 -8.05
CA VAL A 121 3.84 19.39 -6.73
C VAL A 121 3.49 17.91 -6.69
N VAL A 122 2.35 17.51 -7.27
CA VAL A 122 1.95 16.10 -7.33
C VAL A 122 2.94 15.28 -8.18
N LEU A 123 3.27 15.78 -9.37
CA LEU A 123 4.15 15.09 -10.32
C LEU A 123 5.59 14.94 -9.79
N THR A 124 6.12 15.99 -9.15
CA THR A 124 7.47 15.98 -8.57
C THR A 124 7.54 15.27 -7.22
N GLY A 125 6.42 15.24 -6.49
CA GLY A 125 6.31 14.58 -5.19
C GLY A 125 6.34 13.05 -5.25
N GLY A 126 6.02 12.48 -6.42
CA GLY A 126 5.89 11.04 -6.63
C GLY A 126 4.57 10.48 -6.07
N ALA A 127 4.04 9.44 -6.72
CA ALA A 127 2.94 8.65 -6.18
C ALA A 127 3.51 7.51 -5.33
N ARG A 128 3.52 7.66 -4.00
CA ARG A 128 3.78 6.52 -3.13
C ARG A 128 2.51 5.65 -3.13
N THR A 129 2.54 4.59 -3.91
CA THR A 129 1.44 3.62 -3.97
C THR A 129 1.56 2.64 -2.80
N TRP A 130 0.47 1.91 -2.54
CA TRP A 130 0.42 0.79 -1.60
C TRP A 130 1.14 -0.47 -2.15
N GLY A 131 2.15 -0.26 -2.99
CA GLY A 131 2.67 -1.28 -3.91
C GLY A 131 1.93 -1.25 -5.25
N HIS A 132 2.67 -1.48 -6.33
CA HIS A 132 2.12 -1.80 -7.64
C HIS A 132 2.95 -2.96 -8.18
N GLU A 133 2.30 -4.12 -8.30
CA GLU A 133 2.96 -5.30 -8.83
C GLU A 133 2.68 -5.45 -10.31
N GLY A 134 3.70 -5.89 -11.05
CA GLY A 134 3.54 -6.17 -12.47
C GLY A 134 2.51 -7.28 -12.69
N TRP A 135 1.87 -7.29 -13.86
CA TRP A 135 0.93 -8.34 -14.25
C TRP A 135 1.61 -9.71 -14.36
N ALA A 136 0.88 -10.75 -13.95
CA ALA A 136 1.24 -12.15 -14.14
C ALA A 136 -0.02 -12.99 -14.42
N ASP A 137 0.17 -14.17 -14.99
CA ASP A 137 -0.87 -15.18 -15.23
C ASP A 137 -0.38 -16.53 -14.69
N PRO A 138 -1.03 -17.12 -13.66
CA PRO A 138 -2.18 -16.59 -12.93
C PRO A 138 -1.84 -15.33 -12.12
N LEU A 139 -2.85 -14.45 -11.92
CA LEU A 139 -2.69 -13.21 -11.15
C LEU A 139 -2.46 -13.49 -9.66
N TYR A 140 -3.15 -14.48 -9.09
CA TYR A 140 -3.00 -14.90 -7.71
C TYR A 140 -2.49 -16.34 -7.71
N HIS A 141 -1.45 -16.60 -6.93
CA HIS A 141 -0.90 -17.95 -6.78
C HIS A 141 -0.26 -18.09 -5.42
N ALA A 142 -0.54 -19.18 -4.71
CA ALA A 142 0.19 -19.54 -3.50
C ALA A 142 0.64 -20.99 -3.59
N GLU A 143 1.86 -21.27 -3.14
CA GLU A 143 2.27 -22.65 -2.85
C GLU A 143 1.42 -23.14 -1.69
N VAL A 144 0.65 -24.21 -1.92
CA VAL A 144 -0.25 -24.79 -0.92
C VAL A 144 0.43 -26.03 -0.33
N PRO A 145 0.65 -26.08 1.00
CA PRO A 145 1.20 -27.27 1.66
C PRO A 145 0.27 -28.47 1.43
N PRO A 146 0.82 -29.70 1.30
CA PRO A 146 -0.01 -30.89 1.19
C PRO A 146 -0.87 -31.06 2.46
N LEU A 147 -2.18 -31.24 2.25
CA LEU A 147 -3.16 -31.41 3.32
C LEU A 147 -3.66 -32.85 3.36
N ALA A 148 -3.43 -33.55 4.48
CA ALA A 148 -3.90 -34.91 4.67
C ALA A 148 -5.44 -34.98 4.78
N GLU A 149 -6.05 -34.03 5.50
CA GLU A 149 -7.49 -34.02 5.78
C GLU A 149 -8.10 -32.62 5.59
N PRO A 150 -8.27 -32.14 4.33
CA PRO A 150 -8.77 -30.79 4.05
C PRO A 150 -10.09 -30.47 4.78
N GLY A 151 -11.05 -31.40 4.75
CA GLY A 151 -12.37 -31.25 5.37
C GLY A 151 -12.41 -31.17 6.90
N ARG A 152 -11.29 -31.45 7.57
CA ARG A 152 -11.14 -31.33 9.03
C ARG A 152 -10.07 -30.32 9.43
N THR A 153 -9.34 -29.77 8.47
CA THR A 153 -8.26 -28.81 8.71
C THR A 153 -8.83 -27.44 9.05
N THR A 154 -8.24 -26.79 10.04
CA THR A 154 -8.53 -25.39 10.42
C THR A 154 -7.26 -24.57 10.34
N VAL A 155 -7.32 -23.43 9.67
CA VAL A 155 -6.20 -22.52 9.48
C VAL A 155 -6.49 -21.21 10.19
N VAL A 156 -5.57 -20.80 11.06
CA VAL A 156 -5.68 -19.59 11.87
C VAL A 156 -4.62 -18.61 11.38
N ILE A 157 -5.07 -17.52 10.78
CA ILE A 157 -4.22 -16.46 10.24
C ILE A 157 -3.89 -15.46 11.36
N VAL A 158 -2.62 -15.13 11.51
CA VAL A 158 -2.19 -13.92 12.22
C VAL A 158 -1.56 -13.00 11.18
N SER A 159 -2.33 -11.98 10.80
CA SER A 159 -1.87 -10.97 9.86
C SER A 159 -1.10 -9.91 10.63
N GLY A 160 0.19 -9.76 10.34
CA GLY A 160 0.96 -8.60 10.75
C GLY A 160 0.76 -7.46 9.74
N GLU A 161 1.84 -7.05 9.10
CA GLU A 161 1.81 -6.02 8.04
C GLU A 161 1.19 -6.51 6.72
N ALA A 162 1.12 -7.83 6.49
CA ALA A 162 0.61 -8.41 5.25
C ALA A 162 -0.83 -8.93 5.41
N ALA A 163 -1.65 -8.74 4.38
CA ALA A 163 -3.02 -9.21 4.34
C ALA A 163 -3.11 -10.59 3.68
N TRP A 164 -3.16 -11.66 4.48
CA TRP A 164 -3.12 -13.05 3.97
C TRP A 164 -4.47 -13.65 3.57
N GLY A 165 -5.58 -12.94 3.78
CA GLY A 165 -6.93 -13.48 3.55
C GLY A 165 -7.17 -14.01 2.13
N TRP A 166 -6.48 -13.45 1.12
CA TRP A 166 -6.59 -13.90 -0.27
C TRP A 166 -6.00 -15.30 -0.50
N VAL A 167 -5.02 -15.73 0.31
CA VAL A 167 -4.39 -17.06 0.19
C VAL A 167 -5.39 -18.18 0.43
N ALA A 168 -6.42 -17.95 1.25
CA ALA A 168 -7.48 -18.93 1.49
C ALA A 168 -8.19 -19.38 0.20
N THR A 169 -8.22 -18.54 -0.84
CA THR A 169 -8.83 -18.88 -2.14
C THR A 169 -8.04 -19.91 -2.94
N GLN A 170 -6.80 -20.19 -2.53
CA GLN A 170 -5.91 -21.16 -3.19
C GLN A 170 -6.05 -22.56 -2.59
N PHE A 171 -6.71 -22.69 -1.44
CA PHE A 171 -6.92 -23.95 -0.73
C PHE A 171 -8.24 -24.61 -1.17
N PRO A 172 -8.41 -25.93 -0.93
CA PRO A 172 -9.70 -26.58 -1.11
C PRO A 172 -10.80 -25.89 -0.29
N ASP A 173 -12.00 -25.78 -0.85
CA ASP A 173 -13.19 -25.17 -0.21
C ASP A 173 -13.63 -25.86 1.09
N THR A 174 -13.13 -27.08 1.32
CA THR A 174 -13.36 -27.85 2.54
C THR A 174 -12.51 -27.42 3.73
N VAL A 175 -11.48 -26.60 3.54
CA VAL A 175 -10.60 -26.09 4.62
C VAL A 175 -11.26 -24.88 5.30
N ALA A 176 -11.29 -24.87 6.64
CA ALA A 176 -11.81 -23.72 7.38
C ALA A 176 -10.69 -22.71 7.66
N PHE A 177 -10.97 -21.44 7.42
CA PHE A 177 -10.07 -20.32 7.74
C PHE A 177 -10.69 -19.40 8.78
N THR A 178 -9.84 -18.85 9.65
CA THR A 178 -10.18 -17.78 10.58
C THR A 178 -8.96 -16.88 10.78
N GLN A 179 -9.15 -15.69 11.33
CA GLN A 179 -8.09 -14.72 11.57
C GLN A 179 -8.17 -14.18 12.99
N LEU A 180 -7.00 -14.06 13.64
CA LEU A 180 -6.83 -13.39 14.92
C LEU A 180 -6.41 -11.94 14.70
N ASP A 181 -6.80 -11.05 15.63
CA ASP A 181 -6.40 -9.64 15.66
C ASP A 181 -6.56 -8.95 14.28
N SER A 182 -7.70 -9.18 13.62
CA SER A 182 -8.06 -8.51 12.37
C SER A 182 -8.31 -7.00 12.59
N SER A 183 -8.53 -6.24 11.50
CA SER A 183 -8.92 -4.83 11.58
C SER A 183 -10.27 -4.58 12.29
N PHE A 184 -11.01 -5.63 12.62
CA PHE A 184 -12.26 -5.56 13.38
C PHE A 184 -12.05 -6.09 14.81
N PRO A 185 -12.51 -5.34 15.84
CA PRO A 185 -12.41 -5.79 17.22
C PRO A 185 -13.25 -7.05 17.44
N GLY A 186 -12.62 -8.12 17.93
CA GLY A 186 -13.29 -9.37 18.30
C GLY A 186 -14.08 -9.23 19.60
N THR A 187 -15.33 -9.70 19.60
CA THR A 187 -16.14 -9.88 20.81
C THR A 187 -15.68 -11.13 21.58
N ASP A 188 -16.09 -11.27 22.85
CA ASP A 188 -15.83 -12.50 23.62
C ASP A 188 -16.41 -13.74 22.93
N ALA A 189 -17.62 -13.63 22.37
CA ALA A 189 -18.23 -14.69 21.59
C ALA A 189 -17.37 -15.11 20.37
N PHE A 190 -16.72 -14.15 19.70
CA PHE A 190 -15.80 -14.45 18.60
C PHE A 190 -14.54 -15.16 19.12
N ARG A 191 -13.96 -14.67 20.23
CA ARG A 191 -12.79 -15.28 20.88
C ARG A 191 -13.04 -16.73 21.27
N GLU A 192 -14.21 -17.05 21.81
CA GLU A 192 -14.60 -18.42 22.18
C GLU A 192 -14.88 -19.30 20.96
N ARG A 193 -15.45 -18.72 19.90
CA ARG A 193 -15.84 -19.47 18.69
C ARG A 193 -14.63 -20.02 17.93
N ILE A 194 -13.50 -19.31 17.93
CA ILE A 194 -12.30 -19.69 17.17
C ILE A 194 -11.71 -21.05 17.62
N PRO A 195 -11.32 -21.25 18.89
CA PRO A 195 -10.83 -22.56 19.34
C PRO A 195 -11.94 -23.62 19.30
N ALA A 196 -13.21 -23.25 19.55
CA ALA A 196 -14.32 -24.18 19.41
C ALA A 196 -14.47 -24.74 17.98
N LEU A 197 -14.27 -23.90 16.95
CA LEU A 197 -14.27 -24.33 15.55
C LEU A 197 -13.17 -25.37 15.27
N ALA A 198 -11.95 -25.09 15.75
CA ALA A 198 -10.82 -26.01 15.58
C ALA A 198 -11.09 -27.36 16.26
N ARG A 199 -11.58 -27.36 17.51
CA ARG A 199 -11.95 -28.58 18.24
C ARG A 199 -13.09 -29.34 17.56
N GLN A 200 -14.12 -28.64 17.06
CA GLN A 200 -15.28 -29.26 16.39
C GLN A 200 -14.90 -29.99 15.10
N ARG A 201 -13.97 -29.44 14.33
CA ARG A 201 -13.48 -30.07 13.09
C ARG A 201 -12.56 -31.26 13.38
N GLY A 202 -11.87 -31.21 14.51
CA GLY A 202 -11.14 -32.35 15.07
C GLY A 202 -9.99 -32.86 14.20
N GLY A 203 -9.51 -32.04 13.26
CA GLY A 203 -8.35 -32.34 12.41
C GLY A 203 -7.16 -31.42 12.71
N PRO A 204 -6.17 -31.38 11.81
CA PRO A 204 -5.00 -30.51 11.98
C PRO A 204 -5.40 -29.04 12.12
N THR A 205 -4.82 -28.36 13.12
CA THR A 205 -4.91 -26.91 13.27
C THR A 205 -3.58 -26.28 12.93
N LEU A 206 -3.60 -25.31 12.01
CA LEU A 206 -2.40 -24.77 11.38
C LEU A 206 -2.42 -23.23 11.48
N GLY A 207 -1.27 -22.63 11.74
CA GLY A 207 -1.06 -21.20 11.82
C GLY A 207 -0.46 -20.68 10.52
N LEU A 208 -1.01 -19.57 10.02
CA LEU A 208 -0.44 -18.83 8.90
C LEU A 208 0.04 -17.48 9.43
N ILE A 209 1.35 -17.24 9.33
CA ILE A 209 2.02 -16.02 9.79
C ILE A 209 2.92 -15.44 8.69
N ASN A 210 3.43 -14.21 8.88
CA ASN A 210 4.41 -13.62 7.97
C ASN A 210 5.69 -14.48 7.90
N GLY A 211 6.32 -14.49 6.73
CA GLY A 211 7.69 -14.96 6.54
C GLY A 211 8.60 -13.83 6.08
N ALA A 212 9.90 -13.99 6.35
CA ALA A 212 10.93 -13.11 5.86
C ALA A 212 11.07 -13.26 4.35
N ASP A 213 10.96 -12.14 3.65
CA ASP A 213 11.23 -12.05 2.21
C ASP A 213 12.55 -11.29 1.95
N VAL A 214 13.29 -11.74 0.94
CA VAL A 214 14.50 -11.10 0.45
C VAL A 214 14.25 -10.69 -1.00
N TRP A 215 13.47 -9.63 -1.20
CA TRP A 215 13.14 -9.06 -2.52
C TRP A 215 14.37 -8.86 -3.45
N ARG A 216 15.58 -8.70 -2.89
CA ARG A 216 16.83 -8.59 -3.65
C ARG A 216 17.22 -9.88 -4.35
N GLU A 217 16.89 -11.04 -3.80
CA GLU A 217 17.10 -12.34 -4.47
C GLU A 217 16.29 -12.40 -5.77
N ASP A 218 15.02 -11.99 -5.71
CA ASP A 218 14.14 -11.99 -6.86
C ASP A 218 14.64 -10.99 -7.93
N ASN A 219 15.12 -9.81 -7.54
CA ASN A 219 15.73 -8.87 -8.49
C ASN A 219 17.00 -9.39 -9.16
N VAL A 220 17.86 -10.06 -8.41
CA VAL A 220 19.07 -10.68 -8.96
C VAL A 220 18.68 -11.82 -9.90
N ALA A 221 17.67 -12.62 -9.56
CA ALA A 221 17.14 -13.67 -10.43
C ALA A 221 16.56 -13.08 -11.72
N ASP A 222 15.81 -11.98 -11.65
CA ASP A 222 15.25 -11.27 -12.81
C ASP A 222 16.32 -10.72 -13.72
N ALA A 223 17.34 -10.08 -13.14
CA ALA A 223 18.49 -9.59 -13.89
C ALA A 223 19.22 -10.74 -14.60
N ASN A 224 19.42 -11.88 -13.92
CA ASN A 224 20.01 -13.06 -14.53
C ASN A 224 19.15 -13.64 -15.67
N ARG A 225 17.81 -13.65 -15.55
CA ARG A 225 16.90 -14.06 -16.63
C ARG A 225 17.00 -13.17 -17.85
N LEU A 226 17.22 -11.87 -17.66
CA LEU A 226 17.41 -10.94 -18.77
C LEU A 226 18.78 -11.15 -19.42
N VAL A 227 19.84 -11.22 -18.61
CA VAL A 227 21.22 -11.44 -19.07
C VAL A 227 21.33 -12.74 -19.88
N SER A 228 20.70 -13.82 -19.41
CA SER A 228 20.71 -15.11 -20.10
C SER A 228 19.97 -15.07 -21.43
N ARG A 229 18.84 -14.37 -21.53
CA ARG A 229 18.11 -14.21 -22.81
C ARG A 229 18.92 -13.47 -23.87
N ILE A 230 19.81 -12.56 -23.46
CA ILE A 230 20.62 -11.74 -24.38
C ILE A 230 21.99 -12.42 -24.63
N GLY A 231 22.28 -13.57 -23.98
CA GLY A 231 23.54 -14.31 -24.12
C GLY A 231 24.76 -13.60 -23.50
N LEU A 232 24.53 -12.59 -22.63
CA LEU A 232 25.60 -11.80 -22.01
C LEU A 232 26.42 -12.61 -21.00
N ASN A 233 25.84 -13.68 -20.44
CA ASN A 233 26.53 -14.59 -19.52
C ASN A 233 27.28 -15.74 -20.22
N GLU A 234 27.18 -15.87 -21.54
CA GLU A 234 27.77 -17.01 -22.27
C GLU A 234 29.21 -16.75 -22.73
N SER A 235 29.68 -15.49 -22.67
CA SER A 235 31.00 -15.10 -23.14
C SER A 235 31.79 -14.29 -22.12
N GLN A 236 33.12 -14.42 -22.16
CA GLN A 236 34.03 -13.69 -21.28
C GLN A 236 33.91 -12.17 -21.44
N ARG A 237 33.63 -11.69 -22.66
CA ARG A 237 33.38 -10.26 -22.94
C ARG A 237 32.08 -9.79 -22.30
N GLY A 238 31.02 -10.59 -22.37
CA GLY A 238 29.76 -10.27 -21.71
C GLY A 238 29.90 -10.26 -20.18
N CYS A 239 30.64 -11.21 -19.61
CA CYS A 239 30.97 -11.21 -18.17
C CYS A 239 31.80 -9.99 -17.74
N ALA A 240 32.74 -9.54 -18.57
CA ALA A 240 33.49 -8.30 -18.32
C ALA A 240 32.59 -7.05 -18.36
N ALA A 241 31.65 -6.99 -19.30
CA ALA A 241 30.66 -5.91 -19.37
C ALA A 241 29.73 -5.90 -18.14
N MET A 242 29.30 -7.07 -17.67
CA MET A 242 28.52 -7.20 -16.43
C MET A 242 29.31 -6.74 -15.20
N SER A 243 30.58 -7.15 -15.08
CA SER A 243 31.48 -6.71 -14.00
C SER A 243 31.68 -5.19 -13.99
N TRP A 244 31.87 -4.61 -15.19
CA TRP A 244 31.96 -3.15 -15.35
C TRP A 244 30.66 -2.45 -14.93
N ALA A 245 29.49 -2.96 -15.34
CA ALA A 245 28.21 -2.37 -14.98
C ALA A 245 27.97 -2.40 -13.46
N VAL A 246 28.23 -3.54 -12.81
CA VAL A 246 28.09 -3.69 -11.35
C VAL A 246 28.96 -2.68 -10.61
N SER A 247 30.23 -2.55 -11.00
CA SER A 247 31.18 -1.65 -10.34
C SER A 247 30.92 -0.17 -10.63
N LYS A 248 30.63 0.19 -11.89
CA LYS A 248 30.50 1.60 -12.31
C LYS A 248 29.16 2.21 -11.93
N LEU A 249 28.07 1.43 -12.02
CA LEU A 249 26.73 1.86 -11.63
C LEU A 249 26.44 1.60 -10.14
N ARG A 250 27.41 1.04 -9.39
CA ARG A 250 27.28 0.69 -7.97
C ARG A 250 26.04 -0.15 -7.69
N LEU A 251 25.78 -1.14 -8.54
CA LEU A 251 24.66 -2.05 -8.36
C LEU A 251 24.89 -2.90 -7.12
N HIS A 252 23.82 -3.16 -6.37
CA HIS A 252 23.84 -4.05 -5.22
C HIS A 252 23.75 -5.52 -5.66
N ALA A 253 24.76 -5.97 -6.40
CA ALA A 253 24.92 -7.34 -6.85
C ALA A 253 26.42 -7.69 -6.89
N SER A 254 26.76 -8.97 -6.77
CA SER A 254 28.10 -9.49 -7.00
C SER A 254 28.13 -10.33 -8.27
N LEU A 255 29.27 -10.40 -8.96
CA LEU A 255 29.45 -11.32 -10.09
C LEU A 255 30.12 -12.59 -9.57
N VAL A 256 29.54 -13.75 -9.85
CA VAL A 256 30.10 -15.06 -9.51
C VAL A 256 30.21 -15.91 -10.77
N ASN A 257 31.03 -16.96 -10.70
CA ASN A 257 31.17 -17.91 -11.79
C ASN A 257 29.82 -18.61 -12.06
N GLY A 258 29.53 -18.86 -13.33
CA GLY A 258 28.30 -19.54 -13.72
C GLY A 258 28.34 -21.03 -13.38
N ARG A 259 27.17 -21.68 -13.46
CA ARG A 259 27.01 -23.05 -12.94
C ARG A 259 27.41 -24.12 -13.95
N ASN A 260 27.34 -23.82 -15.24
CA ASN A 260 27.42 -24.79 -16.33
C ASN A 260 28.30 -24.26 -17.49
N ALA A 261 28.70 -25.12 -18.43
CA ALA A 261 29.54 -24.74 -19.57
C ALA A 261 28.97 -23.61 -20.45
N ASN A 262 27.63 -23.50 -20.52
CA ASN A 262 26.93 -22.46 -21.28
C ASN A 262 26.61 -21.20 -20.46
N GLU A 263 27.06 -21.13 -19.20
CA GLU A 263 26.90 -19.97 -18.32
C GLU A 263 28.27 -19.68 -17.69
N GLN A 264 29.02 -18.73 -18.23
CA GLN A 264 30.36 -18.41 -17.73
C GLN A 264 30.31 -17.56 -16.45
N CYS A 265 29.29 -16.73 -16.28
CA CYS A 265 29.11 -15.88 -15.10
C CYS A 265 27.63 -15.62 -14.80
N ARG A 266 27.35 -15.24 -13.55
CA ARG A 266 26.01 -14.82 -13.12
C ARG A 266 26.08 -13.76 -12.03
N LEU A 267 25.00 -13.01 -11.86
CA LEU A 267 24.82 -12.13 -10.72
C LEU A 267 24.42 -12.95 -9.49
N ALA A 268 24.93 -12.55 -8.32
CA ALA A 268 24.56 -13.05 -7.01
C ALA A 268 24.30 -11.86 -6.07
N LEU A 269 23.71 -12.13 -4.91
CA LEU A 269 23.59 -11.12 -3.86
C LEU A 269 24.97 -10.61 -3.45
N ARG A 270 25.04 -9.34 -3.08
CA ARG A 270 26.23 -8.79 -2.42
C ARG A 270 26.28 -9.30 -0.98
N ALA A 271 27.48 -9.45 -0.42
CA ALA A 271 27.66 -9.94 0.96
C ALA A 271 26.87 -9.13 2.00
N ASP A 272 26.81 -7.80 1.82
CA ASP A 272 26.06 -6.89 2.70
C ASP A 272 24.53 -7.09 2.64
N ASP A 273 24.04 -7.80 1.63
CA ASP A 273 22.62 -8.09 1.42
C ASP A 273 22.24 -9.53 1.80
N LEU A 274 23.22 -10.33 2.25
CA LEU A 274 22.97 -11.67 2.78
C LEU A 274 22.27 -11.54 4.14
N ARG A 275 21.04 -12.05 4.20
CA ARG A 275 20.23 -12.10 5.42
C ARG A 275 20.11 -13.54 5.89
N ASP A 276 20.16 -13.75 7.21
CA ASP A 276 19.82 -15.05 7.78
C ASP A 276 18.29 -15.19 7.87
N VAL A 277 17.68 -15.54 6.74
CA VAL A 277 16.23 -15.71 6.61
C VAL A 277 15.69 -16.74 7.60
N VAL A 278 16.48 -17.75 7.97
CA VAL A 278 16.07 -18.79 8.93
C VAL A 278 16.01 -18.24 10.34
N ALA A 279 17.00 -17.44 10.76
CA ALA A 279 16.94 -16.74 12.04
C ALA A 279 15.79 -15.73 12.08
N GLU A 280 15.58 -14.96 11.01
CA GLU A 280 14.49 -13.99 10.92
C GLU A 280 13.11 -14.66 11.01
N ASN A 281 12.89 -15.75 10.28
CA ASN A 281 11.65 -16.51 10.33
C ASN A 281 11.36 -17.05 11.74
N ARG A 282 12.39 -17.52 12.45
CA ARG A 282 12.27 -17.92 13.87
C ARG A 282 11.86 -16.77 14.77
N VAL A 283 12.43 -15.58 14.56
CA VAL A 283 12.03 -14.36 15.29
C VAL A 283 10.57 -13.98 14.99
N ILE A 284 10.15 -14.05 13.73
CA ILE A 284 8.76 -13.77 13.34
C ILE A 284 7.79 -14.77 13.99
N ALA A 285 8.12 -16.06 14.00
CA ALA A 285 7.32 -17.09 14.67
C ALA A 285 7.24 -16.84 16.19
N ALA A 286 8.36 -16.51 16.84
CA ALA A 286 8.38 -16.16 18.25
C ALA A 286 7.54 -14.92 18.57
N GLN A 287 7.51 -13.91 17.69
CA GLN A 287 6.67 -12.72 17.84
C GLN A 287 5.18 -13.00 17.64
N ALA A 288 4.83 -13.99 16.81
CA ALA A 288 3.44 -14.39 16.58
C ALA A 288 2.87 -15.28 17.70
N ALA A 289 3.71 -16.04 18.41
CA ALA A 289 3.27 -16.98 19.45
C ALA A 289 2.35 -16.36 20.52
N PRO A 290 2.65 -15.18 21.11
CA PRO A 290 1.77 -14.56 22.10
C PRO A 290 0.38 -14.20 21.56
N VAL A 291 0.25 -13.98 20.25
CA VAL A 291 -1.07 -13.74 19.62
C VAL A 291 -1.91 -15.02 19.67
N PHE A 292 -1.33 -16.15 19.30
CA PHE A 292 -2.01 -17.44 19.35
C PHE A 292 -2.39 -17.84 20.79
N GLU A 293 -1.49 -17.63 21.75
CA GLU A 293 -1.70 -17.98 23.16
C GLU A 293 -2.90 -17.25 23.76
N ARG A 294 -3.10 -15.96 23.43
CA ARG A 294 -4.27 -15.18 23.88
C ARG A 294 -5.61 -15.77 23.44
N TYR A 295 -5.62 -16.58 22.39
CA TYR A 295 -6.81 -17.20 21.83
C TYR A 295 -6.87 -18.72 22.07
N GLY A 296 -6.03 -19.24 22.97
CA GLY A 296 -6.05 -20.65 23.37
C GLY A 296 -5.31 -21.59 22.41
N PHE A 297 -4.33 -21.07 21.65
CA PHE A 297 -3.48 -21.89 20.77
C PHE A 297 -2.02 -21.84 21.21
N GLY A 298 -1.35 -23.00 21.19
CA GLY A 298 0.10 -23.11 21.31
C GLY A 298 0.74 -23.20 19.92
N LEU A 299 1.64 -22.28 19.59
CA LEU A 299 2.38 -22.30 18.32
C LEU A 299 3.63 -23.20 18.43
N ASP A 300 3.70 -24.27 17.64
CA ASP A 300 4.93 -25.04 17.49
C ASP A 300 5.87 -24.34 16.52
N GLN A 301 6.75 -23.50 17.05
CA GLN A 301 7.70 -22.70 16.27
C GLN A 301 8.67 -23.55 15.44
N ALA A 302 9.01 -24.76 15.91
CA ALA A 302 9.92 -25.66 15.20
C ALA A 302 9.27 -26.29 13.97
N SER A 303 7.93 -26.31 13.91
CA SER A 303 7.17 -26.81 12.77
C SER A 303 6.94 -25.78 11.65
N CYS A 304 7.34 -24.52 11.85
CA CYS A 304 7.10 -23.45 10.88
C CYS A 304 7.93 -23.66 9.60
N VAL A 305 7.25 -23.75 8.46
CA VAL A 305 7.86 -23.89 7.13
C VAL A 305 7.43 -22.72 6.24
N PRO A 306 8.36 -22.00 5.59
CA PRO A 306 8.02 -20.91 4.68
C PRO A 306 7.49 -21.42 3.33
N TYR A 307 6.49 -20.73 2.79
CA TYR A 307 5.89 -20.97 1.48
C TYR A 307 5.76 -19.66 0.71
N ARG A 308 5.91 -19.72 -0.62
CA ARG A 308 5.79 -18.55 -1.47
C ARG A 308 4.35 -18.31 -1.89
N ALA A 309 3.96 -17.05 -1.87
CA ALA A 309 2.70 -16.55 -2.38
C ALA A 309 2.96 -15.35 -3.30
N ARG A 310 2.10 -15.13 -4.29
CA ARG A 310 2.24 -14.08 -5.30
C ARG A 310 0.93 -13.37 -5.62
N ILE A 311 1.05 -12.06 -5.78
CA ILE A 311 0.04 -11.20 -6.40
C ILE A 311 0.73 -10.51 -7.58
N GLY A 312 0.34 -10.87 -8.80
CA GLY A 312 1.07 -10.48 -10.00
C GLY A 312 2.51 -10.99 -9.93
N LYS A 313 3.47 -10.08 -10.14
CA LYS A 313 4.91 -10.36 -10.00
C LYS A 313 5.43 -10.24 -8.57
N GLY A 314 4.65 -9.65 -7.66
CA GLY A 314 5.05 -9.47 -6.27
C GLY A 314 5.08 -10.81 -5.56
N VAL A 315 6.19 -11.08 -4.88
CA VAL A 315 6.35 -12.27 -4.05
C VAL A 315 6.17 -11.86 -2.59
N GLN A 316 5.47 -12.71 -1.84
CA GLN A 316 5.37 -12.64 -0.39
C GLN A 316 5.63 -14.03 0.18
N ILE A 317 6.21 -14.09 1.37
CA ILE A 317 6.46 -15.35 2.07
C ILE A 317 5.53 -15.42 3.27
N TYR A 318 4.81 -16.53 3.42
CA TYR A 318 4.11 -16.87 4.65
C TYR A 318 4.75 -18.10 5.28
N GLN A 319 4.68 -18.23 6.60
CA GLN A 319 5.07 -19.45 7.28
C GLN A 319 3.83 -20.24 7.69
N TRP A 320 3.96 -21.55 7.54
CA TRP A 320 2.95 -22.54 7.88
C TRP A 320 3.41 -23.33 9.10
N CYS A 321 2.70 -23.19 10.22
CA CYS A 321 3.10 -23.75 11.50
C CYS A 321 1.99 -24.65 12.06
N LYS A 322 2.34 -25.65 12.86
CA LYS A 322 1.36 -26.44 13.63
C LYS A 322 0.89 -25.66 14.85
N LEU A 323 -0.40 -25.78 15.15
CA LEU A 323 -1.01 -25.24 16.36
C LEU A 323 -1.56 -26.38 17.22
N ALA A 324 -1.29 -26.32 18.52
CA ALA A 324 -2.00 -27.08 19.53
C ALA A 324 -3.19 -26.26 20.02
N VAL A 325 -4.38 -26.87 20.12
CA VAL A 325 -5.55 -26.23 20.70
C VAL A 325 -5.62 -26.63 22.17
N HIS A 326 -5.63 -25.64 23.07
CA HIS A 326 -5.75 -25.86 24.51
C HIS A 326 -7.19 -25.95 24.97
#